data_AF-A0A928XPV1-F1
#
_entry.id   AF-A0A928XPV1-F1
#
_cell.length_a   1.000
_cell.length_b   1.000
_cell.length_c   1.000
_cell.angle_alpha   90.00
_cell.angle_beta   90.00
_cell.angle_gamma   90.00
#
_symmetry.space_group_name_H-M   'P 1'
#
loop_
_entity.id
_entity.type
_entity.pdbx_description
1 polymer ?
#
loop_
_entity_poly.entity_id
_entity_poly.type
_entity_poly.pdbx_seq_one_letter_code
_entity_poly.pdbx_strand_id
1 'polypeptide(L)'
;MKDFERVIRARVEVFVAEISELVRRAALDAVADALGEKPSAAPKRRAKTAKAPKPTGRGSKRSATELESLSDGILRFVAEHPGSGAAQIAAALKVSTKDLVLPIKKLGSSGALFSKGQKRATKYFRGKK
;
A
#
# COMPACT_ATOMS: atom_id res chain seq x y z
N MET A 1 36.02 5.21 6.53
CA MET A 1 35.59 3.85 6.10
C MET A 1 34.87 3.09 7.22
N LYS A 2 35.39 3.04 8.46
CA LYS A 2 34.75 2.32 9.59
C LYS A 2 33.33 2.79 9.94
N ASP A 3 33.00 4.05 9.71
CA ASP A 3 31.65 4.59 9.98
C ASP A 3 30.60 4.07 8.99
N PHE A 4 31.00 3.84 7.74
CA PHE A 4 30.11 3.28 6.72
C PHE A 4 29.75 1.83 7.03
N GLU A 5 30.73 1.02 7.44
CA GLU A 5 30.50 -0.36 7.89
C GLU A 5 29.59 -0.42 9.14
N ARG A 6 29.78 0.53 10.08
CA ARG A 6 28.91 0.65 11.26
C ARG A 6 27.47 0.97 10.87
N VAL A 7 27.27 1.91 9.94
CA VAL A 7 25.95 2.28 9.44
C VAL A 7 25.29 1.12 8.69
N ILE A 8 26.03 0.40 7.84
CA ILE A 8 25.51 -0.79 7.15
C ILE A 8 25.07 -1.84 8.17
N ARG A 9 25.92 -2.15 9.15
CA ARG A 9 25.61 -3.16 10.17
C ARG A 9 24.34 -2.80 10.95
N ALA A 10 24.23 -1.55 11.40
CA ALA A 10 23.04 -1.08 12.10
C ALA A 10 21.77 -1.19 11.23
N ARG A 11 21.86 -0.89 9.93
CA ARG A 11 20.72 -1.02 9.00
C ARG A 11 20.33 -2.47 8.75
N VAL A 12 21.32 -3.37 8.63
CA VAL A 12 21.07 -4.81 8.48
C VAL A 12 20.41 -5.38 9.74
N GLU A 13 20.86 -4.97 10.93
CA GLU A 13 20.27 -5.41 12.20
C GLU A 13 18.80 -4.99 12.34
N VAL A 14 18.48 -3.74 12.01
CA VAL A 14 17.08 -3.26 11.99
C VAL A 14 16.24 -4.03 10.98
N PHE A 15 16.75 -4.24 9.77
CA PHE A 15 16.05 -4.98 8.73
C PHE A 15 15.79 -6.45 9.11
N VAL A 16 16.76 -7.13 9.70
CA VAL A 16 16.60 -8.50 10.18
C VAL A 16 15.56 -8.56 11.30
N ALA A 17 15.55 -7.58 12.21
CA ALA A 17 14.53 -7.49 13.26
C ALA A 17 13.12 -7.35 12.66
N GLU A 18 12.94 -6.47 11.67
CA GLU A 18 11.68 -6.27 10.96
C GLU A 18 11.20 -7.54 10.24
N ILE A 19 12.09 -8.25 9.53
CA ILE A 19 11.75 -9.53 8.90
C ILE A 19 11.35 -10.57 9.94
N SER A 20 12.11 -10.68 11.03
CA SER A 20 11.84 -11.67 12.07
C SER A 20 10.47 -11.46 12.72
N GLU A 21 10.06 -10.20 12.89
CA GLU A 21 8.75 -9.85 13.42
C GLU A 21 7.63 -10.20 12.44
N LEU A 22 7.81 -9.89 11.15
CA LEU A 22 6.85 -10.21 10.11
C LEU A 22 6.63 -11.74 9.98
N VAL A 23 7.73 -12.50 9.98
CA VAL A 23 7.69 -13.97 9.91
C VAL A 23 7.02 -14.55 11.16
N ARG A 24 7.33 -14.02 12.35
CA ARG A 24 6.71 -14.46 13.61
C ARG A 24 5.19 -14.24 13.61
N ARG A 25 4.72 -13.08 13.14
CA ARG A 25 3.28 -12.79 13.02
C ARG A 25 2.60 -13.74 12.05
N ALA A 26 3.15 -13.92 10.85
CA ALA A 26 2.61 -14.85 9.86
C ALA A 26 2.56 -16.30 10.36
N ALA A 27 3.56 -16.73 11.14
CA ALA A 27 3.58 -18.05 11.76
C ALA A 27 2.48 -18.20 12.83
N LEU A 28 2.23 -17.17 13.65
CA LEU A 28 1.15 -17.18 14.64
C LEU A 28 -0.23 -17.21 13.98
N ASP A 29 -0.44 -16.44 12.91
CA ASP A 29 -1.69 -16.44 12.15
C ASP A 29 -1.97 -17.82 11.53
N ALA A 30 -0.94 -18.45 10.92
CA ALA A 30 -1.07 -19.79 10.35
C ALA A 30 -1.37 -20.86 11.42
N VAL A 31 -0.80 -20.73 12.62
CA VAL A 31 -1.08 -21.62 13.75
C VAL A 31 -2.50 -21.40 14.29
N ALA A 32 -2.97 -20.15 14.37
CA ALA A 32 -4.35 -19.84 14.77
C ALA A 32 -5.38 -20.41 13.76
N ASP A 33 -5.14 -20.22 12.47
CA ASP A 33 -5.96 -20.80 11.40
C ASP A 33 -6.00 -22.33 11.45
N ALA A 34 -4.88 -22.96 11.82
CA ALA A 34 -4.77 -24.41 11.97
C ALA A 34 -5.40 -24.96 13.27
N LEU A 35 -5.46 -24.17 14.36
CA LEU A 35 -5.91 -24.60 15.68
C LEU A 35 -7.40 -24.32 16.01
N GLY A 36 -8.13 -23.50 15.22
CA GLY A 36 -9.59 -23.31 15.34
C GLY A 36 -10.01 -21.84 15.36
N GLU A 37 -11.09 -21.38 14.71
CA GLU A 37 -12.46 -21.90 14.73
C GLU A 37 -13.15 -21.77 13.35
N LYS A 38 -13.72 -22.88 12.86
CA LYS A 38 -14.88 -22.82 11.95
C LYS A 38 -16.13 -22.54 12.80
N PRO A 39 -16.88 -21.44 12.57
CA PRO A 39 -18.29 -21.48 12.88
C PRO A 39 -18.99 -22.28 11.78
N SER A 40 -19.24 -23.55 12.06
CA SER A 40 -20.30 -24.31 11.39
C SER A 40 -21.62 -23.71 11.84
N ALA A 41 -22.25 -22.91 10.98
CA ALA A 41 -23.64 -22.51 11.12
C ALA A 41 -24.34 -22.68 9.77
N ALA A 42 -24.90 -23.87 9.56
CA ALA A 42 -25.97 -24.05 8.59
C ALA A 42 -27.27 -23.43 9.15
N PRO A 43 -28.07 -22.77 8.29
CA PRO A 43 -29.46 -23.19 8.23
C PRO A 43 -29.93 -23.53 6.81
N LYS A 44 -30.92 -24.42 6.78
CA LYS A 44 -31.53 -25.06 5.62
C LYS A 44 -32.23 -24.07 4.66
N ARG A 45 -31.98 -24.32 3.37
CA ARG A 45 -32.90 -24.32 2.21
C ARG A 45 -33.86 -23.12 2.01
N ARG A 46 -33.70 -22.43 0.87
CA ARG A 46 -34.67 -22.46 -0.25
C ARG A 46 -34.01 -21.98 -1.54
N ALA A 47 -34.33 -22.68 -2.63
CA ALA A 47 -33.75 -22.54 -3.95
C ALA A 47 -33.97 -21.16 -4.58
N LYS A 48 -32.94 -20.67 -5.28
CA LYS A 48 -33.01 -20.19 -6.67
C LYS A 48 -31.58 -20.15 -7.19
N THR A 49 -31.38 -20.80 -8.33
CA THR A 49 -30.15 -20.79 -9.12
C THR A 49 -29.77 -19.35 -9.47
N ALA A 50 -28.94 -18.73 -8.64
CA ALA A 50 -28.26 -17.49 -8.95
C ALA A 50 -26.85 -17.86 -9.43
N LYS A 51 -26.62 -17.63 -10.72
CA LYS A 51 -25.33 -17.61 -11.41
C LYS A 51 -24.20 -17.19 -10.45
N ALA A 52 -23.10 -17.95 -10.47
CA ALA A 52 -21.85 -17.58 -9.83
C ALA A 52 -21.56 -16.08 -10.04
N PRO A 53 -21.20 -15.31 -8.99
CA PRO A 53 -20.83 -13.93 -9.18
C PRO A 53 -19.55 -13.91 -10.01
N LYS A 54 -19.71 -13.51 -11.27
CA LYS A 54 -18.62 -13.06 -12.14
C LYS A 54 -17.78 -12.07 -11.33
N PRO A 55 -16.44 -12.15 -11.29
CA PRO A 55 -15.64 -11.15 -10.59
C PRO A 55 -15.84 -9.82 -11.31
N THR A 56 -16.75 -9.00 -10.81
CA THR A 56 -16.98 -7.66 -11.33
C THR A 56 -15.81 -6.82 -10.81
N GLY A 57 -14.81 -6.63 -11.68
CA GLY A 57 -13.79 -5.62 -11.51
C GLY A 57 -14.43 -4.25 -11.29
N ARG A 58 -14.61 -3.88 -10.03
CA ARG A 58 -14.84 -2.52 -9.55
C ARG A 58 -14.79 -2.53 -8.03
N GLY A 59 -13.63 -2.18 -7.48
CA GLY A 59 -13.53 -1.77 -6.09
C GLY A 59 -13.50 -2.91 -5.08
N SER A 60 -12.68 -3.94 -5.30
CA SER A 60 -11.95 -4.51 -4.15
C SER A 60 -11.17 -3.34 -3.59
N LYS A 61 -11.66 -2.74 -2.50
CA LYS A 61 -10.94 -1.70 -1.76
C LYS A 61 -9.55 -2.28 -1.54
N ARG A 62 -8.51 -1.65 -2.09
CA ARG A 62 -7.12 -2.04 -1.80
C ARG A 62 -7.03 -2.27 -0.31
N SER A 63 -6.39 -3.36 0.11
CA SER A 63 -6.17 -3.57 1.53
C SER A 63 -5.48 -2.32 2.11
N ALA A 64 -5.76 -1.98 3.36
CA ALA A 64 -5.17 -0.78 3.97
C ALA A 64 -3.64 -0.77 3.81
N THR A 65 -3.04 -1.95 3.88
CA THR A 65 -1.63 -2.23 3.64
C THR A 65 -1.17 -1.88 2.21
N GLU A 66 -1.91 -2.30 1.18
CA GLU A 66 -1.57 -1.95 -0.21
C GLU A 66 -1.65 -0.44 -0.47
N LEU A 67 -2.61 0.24 0.16
CA LEU A 67 -2.74 1.69 0.06
C LEU A 67 -1.54 2.42 0.68
N GLU A 68 -1.04 1.93 1.82
CA GLU A 68 0.12 2.47 2.52
C GLU A 68 1.40 2.25 1.73
N SER A 69 1.64 1.02 1.27
CA SER A 69 2.78 0.71 0.39
C SER A 69 2.81 1.59 -0.87
N LEU A 70 1.63 1.85 -1.46
CA LEU A 70 1.52 2.73 -2.61
C LEU A 70 1.78 4.20 -2.24
N SER A 71 1.27 4.66 -1.10
CA SER A 71 1.55 6.00 -0.55
C SER A 71 3.05 6.21 -0.31
N ASP A 72 3.75 5.23 0.26
CA ASP A 72 5.19 5.30 0.49
C ASP A 72 5.97 5.30 -0.82
N GLY A 73 5.56 4.49 -1.79
CA GLY A 73 6.13 4.49 -3.14
C GLY A 73 6.01 5.85 -3.83
N ILE A 74 4.85 6.53 -3.68
CA ILE A 74 4.65 7.88 -4.20
C ILE A 74 5.58 8.88 -3.51
N LEU A 75 5.68 8.83 -2.18
CA LEU A 75 6.54 9.75 -1.43
C LEU A 75 8.01 9.60 -1.81
N ARG A 76 8.47 8.36 -1.96
CA ARG A 76 9.84 8.08 -2.41
C ARG A 76 10.08 8.62 -3.82
N PHE A 77 9.18 8.34 -4.75
CA PHE A 77 9.31 8.81 -6.13
C PHE A 77 9.28 10.34 -6.23
N VAL A 78 8.39 11.02 -5.50
CA VAL A 78 8.31 12.49 -5.48
C VAL A 78 9.52 13.12 -4.78
N ALA A 79 10.16 12.41 -3.85
CA ALA A 79 11.41 12.86 -3.25
C ALA A 79 12.60 12.78 -4.22
N GLU A 80 12.67 11.72 -5.02
CA GLU A 80 13.70 11.52 -6.05
C GLU A 80 13.44 12.40 -7.29
N HIS A 81 12.17 12.67 -7.60
CA HIS A 81 11.73 13.46 -8.75
C HIS A 81 10.73 14.55 -8.33
N PRO A 82 11.22 15.66 -7.74
CA PRO A 82 10.36 16.76 -7.33
C PRO A 82 9.72 17.43 -8.56
N GLY A 83 8.42 17.71 -8.46
CA GLY A 83 7.66 18.34 -9.54
C GLY A 83 7.12 17.36 -10.58
N SER A 84 7.17 16.05 -10.33
CA SER A 84 6.53 15.06 -11.18
C SER A 84 5.00 15.19 -11.19
N GLY A 85 4.41 14.94 -12.36
CA GLY A 85 2.96 14.90 -12.54
C GLY A 85 2.34 13.54 -12.22
N ALA A 86 1.02 13.49 -12.06
CA ALA A 86 0.29 12.25 -11.75
C ALA A 86 0.56 11.11 -12.74
N ALA A 87 0.74 11.43 -14.03
CA ALA A 87 1.01 10.44 -15.08
C ALA A 87 2.42 9.82 -14.97
N GLN A 88 3.42 10.61 -14.56
CA GLN A 88 4.78 10.12 -14.36
C GLN A 88 4.87 9.20 -13.14
N ILE A 89 4.21 9.58 -12.05
CA ILE A 89 4.09 8.76 -10.84
C ILE A 89 3.36 7.45 -11.16
N ALA A 90 2.28 7.51 -11.96
CA ALA A 90 1.54 6.33 -12.41
C ALA A 90 2.41 5.37 -13.22
N ALA A 91 3.18 5.92 -14.18
CA ALA A 91 4.08 5.13 -15.02
C ALA A 91 5.19 4.46 -14.19
N ALA A 92 5.79 5.18 -13.25
CA ALA A 92 6.87 4.66 -12.41
C ALA A 92 6.39 3.52 -11.49
N LEU A 93 5.20 3.66 -10.91
CA LEU A 93 4.62 2.67 -10.01
C LEU A 93 3.84 1.57 -10.75
N LYS A 94 3.76 1.63 -12.09
CA LYS A 94 2.98 0.71 -12.94
C LYS A 94 1.51 0.57 -12.50
N VAL A 95 0.93 1.66 -12.00
CA VAL A 95 -0.48 1.73 -11.57
C VAL A 95 -1.30 2.66 -12.46
N SER A 96 -2.62 2.51 -12.43
CA SER A 96 -3.51 3.42 -13.16
C SER A 96 -3.54 4.81 -12.52
N THR A 97 -3.69 5.88 -13.32
CA THR A 97 -3.86 7.24 -12.79
C THR A 97 -5.11 7.37 -11.90
N LYS A 98 -6.15 6.56 -12.16
CA LYS A 98 -7.35 6.52 -11.30
C LYS A 98 -7.04 5.99 -9.91
N ASP A 99 -6.05 5.12 -9.81
CA ASP A 99 -5.67 4.44 -8.59
C ASP A 99 -4.83 5.33 -7.68
N LEU A 100 -4.18 6.35 -8.24
CA LEU A 100 -3.35 7.32 -7.55
C LEU A 100 -4.13 8.42 -6.83
N VAL A 101 -5.38 8.68 -7.21
CA VAL A 101 -6.16 9.81 -6.68
C VAL A 101 -6.34 9.70 -5.16
N LEU A 102 -6.73 8.52 -4.67
CA LEU A 102 -6.98 8.29 -3.26
C LEU A 102 -5.70 8.35 -2.40
N PRO A 103 -4.59 7.68 -2.75
CA PRO A 103 -3.31 7.82 -2.06
C PRO A 103 -2.81 9.27 -2.02
N ILE A 104 -2.86 10.00 -3.13
CA ILE A 104 -2.42 11.41 -3.20
C ILE A 104 -3.27 12.29 -2.28
N LYS A 105 -4.59 12.05 -2.22
CA LYS A 105 -5.47 12.76 -1.30
C LYS A 105 -5.13 12.48 0.17
N LYS A 106 -4.83 11.22 0.53
CA LYS A 106 -4.39 10.82 1.89
C LYS A 106 -3.07 11.53 2.26
N LEU A 107 -2.10 11.53 1.35
CA LEU A 107 -0.81 12.20 1.53
C LEU A 107 -0.90 13.74 1.60
N GLY A 108 -1.84 14.32 0.85
CA GLY A 108 -2.14 15.74 0.93
C GLY A 108 -2.78 16.12 2.26
N SER A 109 -3.71 15.31 2.76
CA SER A 109 -4.33 15.53 4.07
C SER A 109 -3.35 15.36 5.24
N SER A 110 -2.36 14.47 5.12
CA SER A 110 -1.32 14.30 6.14
C SER A 110 -0.22 15.36 6.08
N GLY A 111 -0.21 16.22 5.05
CA GLY A 111 0.83 17.25 4.86
C GLY A 111 2.16 16.70 4.35
N ALA A 112 2.21 15.44 3.93
CA ALA A 112 3.42 14.82 3.40
C ALA A 112 3.71 15.22 1.94
N LEU A 113 2.69 15.70 1.22
CA LEU A 113 2.77 16.04 -0.19
C LEU A 113 1.86 17.24 -0.50
N PHE A 114 2.36 18.21 -1.25
CA PHE A 114 1.56 19.32 -1.76
C PHE A 114 1.59 19.36 -3.29
N SER A 115 0.51 19.88 -3.89
CA SER A 115 0.37 20.01 -5.33
C SER A 115 0.47 21.48 -5.76
N LYS A 116 1.14 21.75 -6.89
CA LYS A 116 1.19 23.07 -7.54
C LYS A 116 0.75 22.93 -8.99
N GLY A 117 -0.05 23.87 -9.48
CA GLY A 117 -0.59 23.87 -10.85
C GLY A 117 -2.06 23.47 -10.90
N GLN A 118 -2.58 23.27 -12.12
CA GLN A 118 -4.01 23.05 -12.34
C GLN A 118 -4.26 21.99 -13.42
N LYS A 119 -5.33 21.19 -13.24
CA LYS A 119 -5.75 20.12 -14.17
C LYS A 119 -4.57 19.16 -14.47
N ARG A 120 -4.20 19.00 -15.75
CA ARG A 120 -3.13 18.09 -16.18
C ARG A 120 -1.72 18.65 -15.97
N ALA A 121 -1.59 19.94 -15.64
CA ALA A 121 -0.31 20.56 -15.29
C ALA A 121 0.01 20.49 -13.78
N THR A 122 -0.75 19.69 -13.02
CA THR A 122 -0.53 19.52 -11.57
C THR A 122 0.77 18.76 -11.34
N LYS A 123 1.70 19.40 -10.62
CA LYS A 123 2.97 18.87 -10.18
C LYS A 123 2.93 18.63 -8.68
N TYR A 124 3.56 17.55 -8.23
CA TYR A 124 3.60 17.18 -6.82
C TYR A 124 4.99 17.39 -6.23
N PHE A 125 5.01 17.82 -4.98
CA PHE A 125 6.20 18.13 -4.21
C PHE A 125 6.07 17.56 -2.81
N ARG A 126 7.18 17.11 -2.23
CA ARG A 126 7.21 16.59 -0.85
C ARG A 126 7.14 17.73 0.15
N GLY A 127 6.43 17.50 1.26
CA GLY A 127 6.32 18.43 2.40
C GLY A 127 5.05 19.27 2.38
N LYS A 128 5.06 20.35 3.18
CA LYS A 128 3.98 21.33 3.27
C LYS A 128 4.32 22.54 2.38
N LYS A 129 3.30 23.12 1.73
CA LYS A 129 3.45 24.36 0.97
C LYS A 129 3.81 25.53 1.88
#